data_AF-A0A091SEU3-F1
#
_entry.id   AF-A0A091SEU3-F1
#
_cell.length_a   1.000
_cell.length_b   1.000
_cell.length_c   1.000
_cell.angle_alpha   90.00
_cell.angle_beta   90.00
_cell.angle_gamma   90.00
#
_symmetry.space_group_name_H-M   'P 1'
#
loop_
_entity.id
_entity.type
_entity.pdbx_description
1 polymer ?
#
loop_
_entity_poly.entity_id
_entity_poly.type
_entity_poly.pdbx_seq_one_letter_code
_entity_poly.pdbx_strand_id
1 'polypeptide(L)'
;RTLYFVAYLAFGLGTGLATLSRNIYVVLSLCATYGILFATLCTLPYSLLCDYYQSREFVGSQAEGTRRGMGVDISLLSCQYFLAQILVALAMGPLTAAVGSASGAMYFASLVSFLGCLFSSLCVTYESPPTEELAPAEEQRPLLPRA
;
A
#
# COMPACT_ATOMS: atom_id res chain seq x y z
N ARG A 1 0.36 10.04 4.28
CA ARG A 1 0.70 9.51 5.64
C ARG A 1 -0.44 8.67 6.24
N THR A 2 -1.63 9.26 6.42
CA THR A 2 -2.73 8.63 7.17
C THR A 2 -3.21 7.31 6.58
N LEU A 3 -3.31 7.20 5.25
CA LEU A 3 -3.82 5.98 4.60
C LEU A 3 -2.94 4.75 4.85
N TYR A 4 -1.61 4.86 4.69
CA TYR A 4 -0.69 3.76 4.97
C TYR A 4 -0.67 3.39 6.46
N PHE A 5 -0.63 4.40 7.35
CA PHE A 5 -0.67 4.18 8.80
C PHE A 5 -1.94 3.43 9.23
N VAL A 6 -3.11 3.93 8.81
CA VAL A 6 -4.41 3.31 9.13
C VAL A 6 -4.50 1.91 8.52
N ALA A 7 -4.02 1.72 7.30
CA ALA A 7 -4.04 0.42 6.65
C ALA A 7 -3.20 -0.62 7.41
N TYR A 8 -1.96 -0.30 7.77
CA TYR A 8 -1.11 -1.21 8.54
C TYR A 8 -1.61 -1.45 9.96
N LEU A 9 -2.18 -0.44 10.62
CA LEU A 9 -2.76 -0.59 11.95
C LEU A 9 -4.02 -1.48 11.92
N ALA A 10 -4.92 -1.22 10.99
CA ALA A 10 -6.14 -2.01 10.80
C ALA A 10 -5.81 -3.47 10.43
N PHE A 11 -4.78 -3.67 9.60
CA PHE A 11 -4.23 -4.97 9.28
C PHE A 11 -3.75 -5.69 10.56
N GLY A 12 -2.86 -5.06 11.34
CA GLY A 12 -2.31 -5.69 12.54
C GLY A 12 -3.34 -6.05 13.60
N LEU A 13 -4.30 -5.16 13.82
CA LEU A 13 -5.43 -5.40 14.73
C LEU A 13 -6.36 -6.48 14.18
N GLY A 14 -6.68 -6.45 12.89
CA GLY A 14 -7.57 -7.41 12.23
C GLY A 14 -7.04 -8.84 12.24
N THR A 15 -5.75 -9.05 11.96
CA THR A 15 -5.11 -10.37 12.06
C THR A 15 -4.98 -10.86 13.49
N GLY A 16 -4.67 -9.97 14.44
CA GLY A 16 -4.69 -10.31 15.87
C GLY A 16 -6.08 -10.78 16.32
N LEU A 17 -7.12 -10.00 16.01
CA LEU A 17 -8.52 -10.33 16.33
C LEU A 17 -8.99 -11.61 15.63
N ALA A 18 -8.63 -11.81 14.35
CA ALA A 18 -8.94 -13.04 13.61
C ALA A 18 -8.36 -14.27 14.30
N THR A 19 -7.16 -14.17 14.86
CA THR A 19 -6.48 -15.27 15.57
C THR A 19 -7.16 -15.63 16.90
N LEU A 20 -7.69 -14.63 17.62
CA LEU A 20 -8.44 -14.86 18.86
C LEU A 20 -9.88 -15.33 18.60
N SER A 21 -10.45 -15.00 17.44
CA SER A 21 -11.82 -15.35 17.10
C SER A 21 -11.96 -16.83 16.71
N ARG A 22 -12.92 -17.54 17.33
CA ARG A 22 -13.33 -18.90 16.90
C ARG A 22 -14.46 -18.90 15.87
N ASN A 23 -15.00 -17.73 15.53
CA ASN A 23 -16.18 -17.61 14.69
C ASN A 23 -15.79 -17.40 13.22
N ILE A 24 -16.16 -18.36 12.36
CA ILE A 24 -15.77 -18.38 10.95
C ILE A 24 -16.32 -17.18 10.15
N TYR A 25 -17.49 -16.65 10.52
CA TYR A 25 -18.09 -15.50 9.84
C TYR A 25 -17.26 -14.23 10.05
N VAL A 26 -16.70 -14.05 11.26
CA VAL A 26 -15.82 -12.93 11.58
C VAL A 26 -14.54 -13.02 10.77
N VAL A 27 -13.89 -14.18 10.78
CA VAL A 27 -12.65 -14.42 10.01
C VAL A 27 -12.87 -14.20 8.51
N LEU A 28 -14.01 -14.67 7.98
CA LEU A 28 -14.34 -14.51 6.56
C LEU A 28 -14.55 -13.03 6.19
N SER A 29 -15.29 -12.27 7.02
CA SER A 29 -15.47 -10.83 6.79
C SER A 29 -14.15 -10.07 6.83
N LEU A 30 -13.27 -10.41 7.78
CA LEU A 30 -11.95 -9.79 7.92
C LEU A 30 -11.09 -10.10 6.69
N CYS A 31 -11.09 -11.35 6.22
CA CYS A 31 -10.38 -11.75 5.01
C CYS A 31 -10.84 -10.98 3.76
N ALA A 32 -12.15 -10.79 3.60
CA ALA A 32 -12.70 -10.02 2.48
C ALA A 32 -12.25 -8.55 2.52
N THR A 33 -12.35 -7.90 3.68
CA THR A 33 -11.89 -6.49 3.84
C THR A 33 -10.39 -6.36 3.60
N TYR A 34 -9.62 -7.38 3.99
CA TYR A 34 -8.19 -7.47 3.74
C TYR A 34 -7.84 -7.53 2.26
N GLY A 35 -8.56 -8.31 1.48
CA GLY A 35 -8.35 -8.41 0.03
C GLY A 35 -8.52 -7.06 -0.65
N ILE A 36 -9.54 -6.30 -0.26
CA ILE A 36 -9.78 -4.94 -0.77
C ILE A 36 -8.63 -4.01 -0.38
N LEU A 37 -8.24 -4.00 0.89
CA LEU A 37 -7.16 -3.16 1.40
C LEU A 37 -5.82 -3.48 0.73
N PHE A 38 -5.51 -4.76 0.55
CA PHE A 38 -4.31 -5.22 -0.17
C PHE A 38 -4.33 -4.78 -1.63
N ALA A 39 -5.46 -4.95 -2.33
CA ALA A 39 -5.61 -4.48 -3.70
C ALA A 39 -5.36 -2.96 -3.80
N THR A 40 -5.93 -2.17 -2.88
CA THR A 40 -5.68 -0.72 -2.83
C THR A 40 -4.20 -0.40 -2.62
N LEU A 41 -3.52 -1.04 -1.66
CA LEU A 41 -2.09 -0.82 -1.42
C LEU A 41 -1.21 -1.23 -2.60
N CYS A 42 -1.63 -2.24 -3.36
CA CYS A 42 -0.98 -2.65 -4.60
C CYS A 42 -1.17 -1.62 -5.70
N THR A 43 -2.38 -1.07 -5.89
CA THR A 43 -2.68 -0.15 -7.01
C THR A 43 -2.20 1.28 -6.76
N LEU A 44 -2.35 1.79 -5.54
CA LEU A 44 -2.08 3.19 -5.19
C LEU A 44 -0.68 3.70 -5.58
N PRO A 45 0.43 2.97 -5.37
CA PRO A 45 1.75 3.46 -5.79
C PRO A 45 1.88 3.58 -7.32
N TYR A 46 1.25 2.67 -8.09
CA TYR A 46 1.27 2.78 -9.55
C TYR A 46 0.43 3.97 -10.02
N SER A 47 -0.75 4.20 -9.42
CA SER A 47 -1.58 5.36 -9.74
C SER A 47 -0.89 6.68 -9.41
N LEU A 48 -0.30 6.81 -8.22
CA LEU A 48 0.44 8.02 -7.85
C LEU A 48 1.65 8.26 -8.75
N LEU A 49 2.34 7.20 -9.16
CA LEU A 49 3.46 7.31 -10.10
C LEU A 49 2.99 7.81 -11.46
N CYS A 50 1.90 7.28 -11.99
CA CYS A 50 1.30 7.75 -13.23
C CYS A 50 0.90 9.23 -13.14
N ASP A 51 0.21 9.63 -12.08
CA ASP A 51 -0.19 11.02 -11.85
C ASP A 51 1.02 11.95 -11.75
N TYR A 52 2.08 11.52 -11.06
CA TYR A 52 3.34 12.27 -10.95
C TYR A 52 3.98 12.52 -12.33
N TYR A 53 4.08 11.49 -13.18
CA TYR A 53 4.64 11.63 -14.53
C TYR A 53 3.73 12.38 -15.52
N GLN A 54 2.41 12.41 -15.28
CA GLN A 54 1.43 13.13 -16.11
C GLN A 54 1.31 14.61 -15.72
N SER A 55 1.70 14.98 -14.49
CA SER A 55 1.71 16.37 -14.01
C SER A 55 2.61 17.25 -14.89
N ARG A 56 2.08 18.39 -15.34
CA ARG A 56 2.75 19.25 -16.33
C ARG A 56 4.04 19.92 -15.81
N GLU A 57 4.27 19.94 -14.50
CA GLU A 57 5.53 20.37 -13.89
C GLU A 57 6.73 19.53 -14.34
N PHE A 58 6.54 18.23 -14.57
CA PHE A 58 7.63 17.32 -14.95
C PHE A 58 7.79 17.15 -16.48
N VAL A 59 6.80 17.61 -17.26
CA VAL A 59 6.83 17.60 -18.75
C VAL A 59 7.47 18.88 -19.30
N GLY A 60 7.38 20.01 -18.58
CA GLY A 60 7.93 21.31 -19.00
C GLY A 60 9.43 21.52 -18.72
N SER A 61 10.01 20.85 -17.73
CA SER A 61 11.43 21.02 -17.33
C SER A 61 12.36 20.03 -18.04
N GLN A 62 12.20 19.87 -19.35
CA GLN A 62 13.03 19.00 -20.22
C GLN A 62 14.41 19.62 -20.48
N ALA A 63 15.21 19.78 -19.42
CA ALA A 63 16.61 20.11 -19.52
C ALA A 63 17.43 19.01 -18.82
N GLU A 64 18.29 18.36 -19.60
CA GLU A 64 19.51 17.68 -19.16
C GLU A 64 19.38 16.33 -18.40
N GLY A 65 19.28 15.23 -19.17
CA GLY A 65 20.34 14.21 -19.14
C GLY A 65 20.33 13.04 -18.13
N THR A 66 19.42 12.91 -17.16
CA THR A 66 19.47 11.74 -16.22
C THR A 66 18.10 11.17 -15.83
N ARG A 67 17.20 10.97 -16.79
CA ARG A 67 15.80 10.63 -16.48
C ARG A 67 15.58 9.12 -16.37
N ARG A 68 15.44 8.64 -15.12
CA ARG A 68 14.84 7.34 -14.81
C ARG A 68 13.42 7.31 -15.39
N GLY A 69 13.14 6.37 -16.29
CA GLY A 69 11.89 6.33 -17.05
C GLY A 69 10.73 5.78 -16.24
N MET A 70 9.50 6.21 -16.56
CA MET A 70 8.27 5.67 -15.94
C MET A 70 8.24 4.14 -15.94
N GLY A 71 8.68 3.50 -17.03
CA GLY A 71 8.77 2.04 -17.12
C GLY A 71 9.79 1.40 -16.16
N VAL A 72 10.88 2.09 -15.82
CA VAL A 72 11.88 1.63 -14.84
C VAL A 72 11.33 1.71 -13.41
N ASP A 73 10.54 2.74 -13.11
CA ASP A 73 9.93 2.87 -11.78
C ASP A 73 8.74 1.92 -11.60
N ILE A 74 7.94 1.71 -12.64
CA ILE A 74 6.89 0.67 -12.65
C ILE A 74 7.50 -0.73 -12.49
N SER A 75 8.61 -1.03 -13.19
CA SER A 75 9.28 -2.32 -13.05
C SER A 75 9.90 -2.50 -11.67
N LEU A 76 10.48 -1.44 -11.09
CA LEU A 76 10.97 -1.46 -9.71
C LEU A 76 9.86 -1.78 -8.70
N LEU A 77 8.69 -1.13 -8.81
CA LEU A 77 7.53 -1.39 -7.94
C LEU A 77 7.12 -2.87 -8.01
N SER A 78 7.06 -3.43 -9.21
CA SER A 78 6.73 -4.85 -9.41
C SER A 78 7.82 -5.78 -8.88
N CYS A 79 9.10 -5.46 -9.09
CA CYS A 79 10.23 -6.21 -8.54
C CYS A 79 10.19 -6.22 -7.02
N GLN A 80 9.84 -5.10 -6.38
CA GLN A 80 9.67 -5.01 -4.93
C GLN A 80 8.57 -5.97 -4.44
N TYR A 81 7.42 -6.00 -5.11
CA TYR A 81 6.33 -6.92 -4.75
C TYR A 81 6.75 -8.39 -4.89
N PHE A 82 7.38 -8.76 -6.00
CA PHE A 82 7.86 -10.13 -6.19
C PHE A 82 8.93 -10.54 -5.18
N LEU A 83 9.90 -9.65 -4.90
CA LEU A 83 10.92 -9.91 -3.90
C LEU A 83 10.30 -10.10 -2.51
N ALA A 84 9.34 -9.26 -2.12
CA ALA A 84 8.61 -9.40 -0.87
C ALA A 84 7.85 -10.73 -0.79
N GLN A 85 7.19 -11.14 -1.88
CA GLN A 85 6.49 -12.43 -1.94
C GLN A 85 7.44 -13.62 -1.77
N ILE A 86 8.62 -13.60 -2.42
CA ILE A 86 9.64 -14.64 -2.25
C ILE A 86 10.12 -14.70 -0.80
N LEU A 87 10.46 -13.56 -0.20
CA LEU A 87 10.93 -13.49 1.19
C LEU A 87 9.86 -14.00 2.17
N VAL A 88 8.61 -13.58 1.99
CA VAL A 88 7.49 -14.08 2.81
C VAL A 88 7.32 -15.58 2.61
N ALA A 89 7.28 -16.08 1.38
CA ALA A 89 7.14 -17.52 1.11
C ALA A 89 8.25 -18.35 1.79
N LEU A 90 9.49 -17.87 1.74
CA LEU A 90 10.64 -18.51 2.38
C LEU A 90 10.57 -18.47 3.91
N ALA A 91 10.07 -17.38 4.51
CA ALA A 91 9.96 -17.24 5.96
C ALA A 91 8.77 -18.04 6.54
N MET A 92 7.64 -18.05 5.84
CA MET A 92 6.38 -18.57 6.36
C MET A 92 6.37 -20.10 6.48
N GLY A 93 7.09 -20.81 5.62
CA GLY A 93 7.23 -22.28 5.69
C GLY A 93 7.89 -22.75 7.00
N PRO A 94 9.15 -22.36 7.27
CA PRO A 94 9.85 -22.67 8.52
C PRO A 94 9.11 -22.16 9.76
N LEU A 95 8.54 -20.95 9.71
CA LEU A 95 7.78 -20.39 10.82
C LEU A 95 6.59 -21.27 11.19
N THR A 96 5.82 -21.72 10.19
CA THR A 96 4.65 -22.58 10.42
C THR A 96 5.07 -23.94 10.97
N ALA A 97 6.19 -24.48 10.51
CA ALA A 97 6.77 -25.72 11.04
C ALA A 97 7.22 -25.59 12.50
N ALA A 98 7.84 -24.46 12.86
CA ALA A 98 8.31 -24.19 14.22
C ALA A 98 7.16 -23.95 15.22
N VAL A 99 6.11 -23.23 14.80
CA VAL A 99 4.93 -22.95 15.64
C VAL A 99 4.00 -24.16 15.72
N GLY A 100 4.04 -25.06 14.72
CA GLY A 100 3.17 -26.23 14.64
C GLY A 100 1.70 -25.89 14.34
N SER A 101 1.41 -24.65 13.92
CA SER A 101 0.06 -24.19 13.64
C SER A 101 0.05 -23.05 12.62
N ALA A 102 -1.02 -23.00 11.81
CA ALA A 102 -1.27 -21.91 10.87
C ALA A 102 -1.52 -20.55 11.56
N SER A 103 -1.83 -20.54 12.87
CA SER A 103 -1.95 -19.31 13.65
C SER A 103 -0.63 -18.53 13.75
N GLY A 104 0.52 -19.22 13.62
CA GLY A 104 1.84 -18.57 13.56
C GLY A 104 1.94 -17.55 12.43
N ALA A 105 1.27 -17.81 11.31
CA ALA A 105 1.22 -16.89 10.17
C ALA A 105 0.51 -15.58 10.50
N MET A 106 -0.60 -15.68 11.25
CA MET A 106 -1.40 -14.51 11.63
C MET A 106 -0.65 -13.65 12.67
N TYR A 107 0.02 -14.26 13.63
CA TYR A 107 0.85 -13.53 14.60
C TYR A 107 2.02 -12.82 13.94
N PHE A 108 2.71 -13.48 13.00
CA PHE A 108 3.79 -12.87 12.23
C PHE A 108 3.28 -11.70 11.38
N ALA A 109 2.14 -11.86 10.71
CA ALA A 109 1.50 -10.80 9.95
C ALA A 109 1.17 -9.58 10.84
N SER A 110 0.65 -9.81 12.05
CA SER A 110 0.35 -8.76 13.02
C SER A 110 1.63 -8.02 13.45
N LEU A 111 2.70 -8.75 13.80
CA LEU A 111 4.00 -8.15 14.16
C LEU A 111 4.58 -7.31 13.02
N VAL A 112 4.65 -7.86 11.81
CA VAL A 112 5.21 -7.18 10.63
C VAL A 112 4.39 -5.93 10.29
N SER A 113 3.07 -5.99 10.42
CA SER A 113 2.23 -4.82 10.19
C SER A 113 2.37 -3.74 11.26
N PHE A 114 2.61 -4.11 12.52
CA PHE A 114 2.94 -3.15 13.56
C PHE A 114 4.27 -2.46 13.28
N LEU A 115 5.29 -3.22 12.86
CA LEU A 115 6.56 -2.66 12.39
C LEU A 115 6.37 -1.74 11.18
N GLY A 116 5.52 -2.13 10.22
CA GLY A 116 5.14 -1.31 9.08
C GLY A 116 4.42 -0.02 9.48
N CYS A 117 3.57 -0.08 10.50
CA CYS A 117 2.90 1.08 11.08
C CYS A 117 3.90 2.05 11.73
N LEU A 118 4.84 1.54 12.53
CA LEU A 118 5.92 2.32 13.13
C LEU A 118 6.81 2.95 12.05
N PHE A 119 7.22 2.16 11.06
CA PHE A 119 8.03 2.65 9.94
C PHE A 119 7.29 3.71 9.14
N SER A 120 6.00 3.51 8.85
CA SER A 120 5.16 4.51 8.18
C SER A 120 5.00 5.78 9.02
N SER A 121 4.94 5.67 10.35
CA SER A 121 4.86 6.85 11.23
C SER A 121 6.18 7.61 11.35
N LEU A 122 7.32 6.91 11.34
CA LEU A 122 8.65 7.49 11.60
C LEU A 122 9.38 7.95 10.34
N CYS A 123 9.21 7.24 9.21
CA CYS A 123 9.98 7.46 7.99
C CYS A 123 9.21 8.20 6.89
N VAL A 124 7.90 8.39 7.05
CA VAL A 124 7.07 9.06 6.04
C VAL A 124 6.75 10.49 6.49
N THR A 125 7.75 11.37 6.32
CA THR A 125 7.56 12.82 6.34
C THR A 125 7.16 13.23 4.92
N TYR A 126 5.87 13.48 4.70
CA TYR A 126 5.46 14.27 3.55
C TYR A 126 5.65 15.73 3.95
N GLU A 127 6.53 16.45 3.23
CA GLU A 127 6.48 17.91 3.23
C GLU A 127 5.07 18.29 2.77
N SER A 128 4.24 18.82 3.67
CA SER A 128 2.90 19.27 3.32
C SER A 128 3.02 20.52 2.47
N PRO A 129 2.59 20.55 1.19
CA PRO A 129 2.27 21.84 0.59
C PRO A 129 1.17 22.50 1.45
N PRO A 130 1.23 23.81 1.67
CA PRO A 130 0.39 24.50 2.63
C PRO A 130 -1.08 24.29 2.29
N THR A 131 -1.86 24.04 3.34
CA THR A 131 -3.32 24.00 3.35
C THR A 131 -3.90 25.24 2.68
N GLU A 132 -4.42 25.09 1.46
CA GLU A 132 -5.46 25.99 0.94
C GLU A 132 -6.78 25.21 0.90
N GLU A 133 -7.57 25.49 1.93
CA GLU A 133 -9.02 25.70 1.98
C GLU A 133 -10.01 24.77 1.24
N LEU A 134 -11.02 24.38 2.02
CA LEU A 134 -12.30 23.80 1.62
C LEU A 134 -12.87 24.30 0.27
N ALA A 135 -13.40 23.38 -0.55
CA ALA A 135 -14.77 23.46 -1.11
C ALA A 135 -15.16 22.18 -1.89
N PRO A 136 -16.46 21.86 -2.01
CA PRO A 136 -17.00 20.51 -2.21
C PRO A 136 -17.26 20.15 -3.68
N ALA A 137 -17.45 18.85 -3.93
CA ALA A 137 -18.18 18.24 -5.06
C ALA A 137 -18.50 19.13 -6.28
N GLU A 138 -17.68 19.05 -7.33
CA GLU A 138 -18.10 19.27 -8.74
C GLU A 138 -17.24 18.34 -9.61
N GLU A 139 -17.80 17.25 -10.13
CA GLU A 139 -18.63 17.19 -11.33
C GLU A 139 -17.78 16.74 -12.54
N GLN A 140 -18.06 15.51 -12.96
CA GLN A 140 -17.91 15.03 -14.32
C GLN A 140 -18.12 16.14 -15.37
N ARG A 141 -17.08 16.55 -16.10
CA ARG A 141 -17.29 17.18 -17.41
C ARG A 141 -16.25 16.72 -18.44
N PRO A 142 -16.70 16.14 -19.57
CA PRO A 142 -15.82 15.67 -20.63
C PRO A 142 -15.29 16.87 -21.44
N LEU A 143 -13.99 16.91 -21.66
CA LEU A 143 -13.35 17.96 -22.45
C LEU A 143 -13.59 17.70 -23.94
N LEU A 144 -14.53 18.44 -24.54
CA LEU A 144 -14.66 18.55 -25.99
C LEU A 144 -13.42 19.24 -26.59
N PRO A 145 -13.00 18.87 -27.81
CA PRO A 145 -11.92 19.54 -28.51
C PRO A 145 -12.44 20.85 -29.11
N ARG A 146 -11.67 21.93 -28.99
CA ARG A 146 -11.89 23.14 -29.80
C ARG A 146 -10.87 23.20 -30.92
N ALA A 147 -11.42 23.35 -32.12
CA ALA A 147 -10.77 23.54 -33.41
C ALA A 147 -9.96 24.83 -33.50
#